data_AF-V4P8S6-F1
#
_entry.id   AF-V4P8S6-F1
#
_cell.length_a   1.000
_cell.length_b   1.000
_cell.length_c   1.000
_cell.angle_alpha   90.00
_cell.angle_beta   90.00
_cell.angle_gamma   90.00
#
_symmetry.space_group_name_H-M   'P 1'
#
loop_
_entity.id
_entity.type
_entity.pdbx_description
1 polymer ?
#
loop_
_entity_poly.entity_id
_entity_poly.type
_entity_poly.pdbx_seq_one_letter_code
_entity_poly.pdbx_strand_id
1 'polypeptide(L)'
;MFPVIALIVLVALVLAIAVAKKTGLIEAGAAAQYAGSLFSLLMIGAGNVLPKRAASPQTASRLAGWILVLGGLASLGLWLLAPQEIRIALASATALSAFAVAILAAALHLKSGSPVGGRAHTAILQILNGLMWAFAMFLADVAIGGQSVLWLTAGFTVSMSLLEICLKGAAKKSA
;
A
#
# COMPACT_ATOMS: atom_id res chain seq x y z
N MET A 1 -4.16 18.44 8.20
CA MET A 1 -5.27 18.70 7.24
C MET A 1 -4.94 18.27 5.82
N PHE A 2 -3.78 18.65 5.26
CA PHE A 2 -3.33 18.22 3.92
C PHE A 2 -3.47 16.70 3.62
N PRO A 3 -3.04 15.75 4.48
CA PRO A 3 -3.15 14.33 4.19
C PRO A 3 -4.60 13.81 4.17
N VAL A 4 -5.48 14.44 4.95
CA VAL A 4 -6.91 14.08 5.00
C VAL A 4 -7.61 14.55 3.73
N ILE A 5 -7.32 15.78 3.28
CA ILE A 5 -7.86 16.32 2.03
C ILE A 5 -7.40 15.49 0.83
N ALA A 6 -6.11 15.14 0.77
CA ALA A 6 -5.57 14.28 -0.29
C ALA A 6 -6.24 12.90 -0.31
N LEU A 7 -6.51 12.31 0.85
CA LEU A 7 -7.24 11.04 0.97
C LEU A 7 -8.68 11.17 0.46
N ILE A 8 -9.41 12.21 0.88
CA ILE A 8 -10.80 12.46 0.44
C ILE A 8 -10.87 12.64 -1.08
N VAL A 9 -9.97 13.46 -1.64
CA VAL A 9 -9.88 13.68 -3.10
C VAL A 9 -9.62 12.37 -3.82
N LEU A 10 -8.73 11.54 -3.29
CA LEU A 10 -8.43 10.27 -3.91
C LEU A 10 -9.59 9.27 -3.85
N VAL A 11 -10.28 9.18 -2.72
CA VAL A 11 -11.50 8.36 -2.60
C VAL A 11 -12.56 8.83 -3.59
N ALA A 12 -12.75 10.16 -3.73
CA ALA A 12 -13.67 10.72 -4.70
C ALA A 12 -13.28 10.39 -6.16
N LEU A 13 -11.99 10.44 -6.50
CA LEU A 13 -11.48 10.07 -7.83
C LEU A 13 -11.69 8.58 -8.13
N VAL A 14 -11.41 7.70 -7.18
CA VAL A 14 -11.63 6.26 -7.35
C VAL A 14 -13.12 5.95 -7.55
N LEU A 15 -14.00 6.60 -6.78
CA LEU A 15 -15.45 6.48 -6.95
C LEU A 15 -15.90 6.99 -8.33
N ALA A 16 -15.38 8.14 -8.78
CA ALA A 16 -15.69 8.69 -10.09
C ALA A 16 -15.29 7.72 -11.22
N ILE A 17 -14.12 7.10 -11.13
CA ILE A 17 -13.66 6.07 -12.08
C ILE A 17 -14.59 4.84 -12.05
N ALA A 18 -14.99 4.39 -10.87
CA ALA A 18 -15.90 3.25 -10.74
C ALA A 18 -17.28 3.52 -11.36
N VAL A 19 -17.82 4.74 -11.15
CA VAL A 19 -19.07 5.17 -11.77
C VAL A 19 -18.91 5.27 -13.29
N ALA A 20 -17.84 5.92 -13.77
CA ALA A 20 -17.56 6.06 -15.20
C ALA A 20 -17.42 4.71 -15.92
N LYS A 21 -16.79 3.72 -15.26
CA LYS A 21 -16.71 2.33 -15.74
C LYS A 21 -18.11 1.71 -15.84
N LYS A 22 -18.96 1.87 -14.82
CA LYS A 22 -20.33 1.32 -14.82
C LYS A 22 -21.25 1.97 -15.85
N THR A 23 -21.08 3.25 -16.12
CA THR A 23 -21.88 3.98 -17.13
C THR A 23 -21.36 3.78 -18.55
N GLY A 24 -20.27 3.02 -18.75
CA GLY A 24 -19.66 2.80 -20.06
C GLY A 24 -18.95 4.02 -20.63
N LEU A 25 -18.68 5.05 -19.82
CA LEU A 25 -17.94 6.24 -20.24
C LEU A 25 -16.46 5.96 -20.49
N ILE A 26 -15.92 4.94 -19.82
CA ILE A 26 -14.53 4.50 -19.97
C ILE A 26 -14.46 2.98 -20.11
N GLU A 27 -13.55 2.52 -20.97
CA GLU A 27 -13.28 1.09 -21.13
C GLU A 27 -12.64 0.51 -19.84
N ALA A 28 -12.89 -0.78 -19.60
CA ALA A 28 -12.41 -1.46 -18.40
C ALA A 28 -10.88 -1.40 -18.23
N GLY A 29 -10.13 -1.50 -19.33
CA GLY A 29 -8.67 -1.38 -19.33
C GLY A 29 -8.18 0.02 -18.94
N ALA A 30 -8.86 1.07 -19.43
CA ALA A 30 -8.56 2.46 -19.06
C ALA A 30 -8.91 2.74 -17.59
N ALA A 31 -10.06 2.24 -17.11
CA ALA A 31 -10.46 2.35 -15.70
C ALA A 31 -9.42 1.71 -14.75
N ALA A 32 -8.95 0.50 -15.08
CA ALA A 32 -7.91 -0.18 -14.32
C ALA A 32 -6.58 0.60 -14.34
N GLN A 33 -6.22 1.18 -15.50
CA GLN A 33 -5.03 2.01 -15.62
C GLN A 33 -5.09 3.26 -14.73
N TYR A 34 -6.20 3.99 -14.73
CA TYR A 34 -6.33 5.20 -13.92
C TYR A 34 -6.34 4.88 -12.42
N ALA A 35 -7.10 3.86 -12.01
CA ALA A 35 -7.16 3.46 -10.61
C ALA A 35 -5.81 2.91 -10.11
N GLY A 36 -5.13 2.09 -10.92
CA GLY A 36 -3.78 1.61 -10.63
C GLY A 36 -2.77 2.74 -10.48
N SER A 37 -2.82 3.73 -11.38
CA SER A 37 -1.96 4.93 -11.31
C SER A 37 -2.20 5.75 -10.03
N LEU A 38 -3.46 5.93 -9.63
CA LEU A 38 -3.81 6.62 -8.38
C LEU A 38 -3.26 5.88 -7.15
N PHE A 39 -3.32 4.55 -7.15
CA PHE A 39 -2.73 3.73 -6.10
C PHE A 39 -1.19 3.86 -6.06
N SER A 40 -0.53 3.91 -7.20
CA SER A 40 0.92 4.15 -7.25
C SER A 40 1.28 5.54 -6.68
N LEU A 41 0.46 6.57 -6.94
CA LEU A 41 0.62 7.89 -6.33
C LEU A 41 0.40 7.87 -4.81
N LEU A 42 -0.58 7.11 -4.31
CA LEU A 42 -0.75 6.90 -2.86
C LEU A 42 0.48 6.27 -2.25
N MET A 43 1.06 5.27 -2.91
CA MET A 43 2.24 4.57 -2.44
C MET A 43 3.44 5.54 -2.31
N ILE A 44 3.63 6.42 -3.30
CA ILE A 44 4.64 7.50 -3.25
C ILE A 44 4.35 8.46 -2.09
N GLY A 45 3.09 8.89 -1.95
CA GLY A 45 2.66 9.78 -0.86
C GLY A 45 2.92 9.16 0.52
N ALA A 46 2.50 7.91 0.71
CA ALA A 46 2.70 7.15 1.94
C ALA A 46 4.20 7.01 2.27
N GLY A 47 5.03 6.68 1.28
CA GLY A 47 6.48 6.62 1.44
C GLY A 47 7.11 7.96 1.85
N ASN A 48 6.53 9.09 1.45
CA ASN A 48 6.99 10.44 1.83
C ASN A 48 6.49 10.89 3.22
N VAL A 49 5.36 10.38 3.68
CA VAL A 49 4.82 10.65 5.03
C VAL A 49 5.60 9.89 6.10
N LEU A 50 6.20 8.75 5.76
CA LEU A 50 7.10 8.04 6.66
C LEU A 50 8.27 8.95 7.05
N PRO A 51 8.63 9.03 8.35
CA PRO A 51 9.59 10.00 8.85
C PRO A 51 10.98 9.78 8.21
N LYS A 52 11.28 10.58 7.18
CA LYS A 52 12.59 10.58 6.50
C LYS A 52 13.65 11.41 7.22
N ARG A 53 13.30 12.13 8.31
CA ARG A 53 14.08 13.24 8.88
C ARG A 53 14.39 13.16 10.38
N ALA A 54 14.07 12.07 11.09
CA ALA A 54 14.48 11.97 12.51
C ALA A 54 16.01 11.80 12.62
N ALA A 55 16.64 12.57 13.51
CA ALA A 55 18.10 12.68 13.70
C ALA A 55 18.77 11.47 14.40
N SER A 56 18.03 10.39 14.64
CA SER A 56 18.49 9.14 15.24
C SER A 56 18.36 7.98 14.24
N PRO A 57 19.05 6.84 14.41
CA PRO A 57 19.19 5.82 13.36
C PRO A 57 17.89 5.03 13.18
N GLN A 58 16.89 5.62 12.52
CA GLN A 58 15.68 4.97 12.01
C GLN A 58 15.89 4.53 10.56
N THR A 59 16.99 3.82 10.30
CA THR A 59 17.44 3.44 8.96
C THR A 59 16.37 2.63 8.21
N ALA A 60 15.58 1.81 8.91
CA ALA A 60 14.58 0.95 8.28
C ALA A 60 13.27 1.67 7.93
N SER A 61 12.79 2.59 8.76
CA SER A 61 11.62 3.42 8.41
C SER A 61 11.92 4.34 7.22
N ARG A 62 13.16 4.85 7.15
CA ARG A 62 13.65 5.58 5.98
C ARG A 62 13.75 4.69 4.75
N LEU A 63 14.30 3.48 4.90
CA LEU A 63 14.42 2.50 3.81
C LEU A 63 13.04 2.08 3.29
N ALA A 64 12.09 1.76 4.18
CA ALA A 64 10.71 1.44 3.81
C ALA A 64 10.04 2.60 3.07
N GLY A 65 10.22 3.84 3.54
CA GLY A 65 9.76 5.03 2.83
C GLY A 65 10.36 5.21 1.44
N TRP A 66 11.65 4.92 1.27
CA TRP A 66 12.30 4.93 -0.05
C TRP A 66 11.83 3.80 -0.96
N ILE A 67 11.67 2.58 -0.45
CA ILE A 67 11.14 1.44 -1.20
C ILE A 67 9.74 1.75 -1.72
N LEU A 68 8.88 2.36 -0.91
CA LEU A 68 7.53 2.74 -1.32
C LEU A 68 7.53 3.85 -2.37
N VAL A 69 8.40 4.84 -2.24
CA VAL A 69 8.53 5.89 -3.27
C VAL A 69 9.04 5.30 -4.58
N LEU A 70 10.12 4.52 -4.55
CA LEU A 70 10.72 3.95 -5.76
C LEU A 70 9.80 2.92 -6.39
N GLY A 71 9.19 2.04 -5.60
CA GLY A 71 8.23 1.05 -6.08
C GLY A 71 6.95 1.70 -6.61
N GLY A 72 6.48 2.78 -5.98
CA GLY A 72 5.34 3.56 -6.44
C GLY A 72 5.65 4.27 -7.76
N LEU A 73 6.84 4.86 -7.92
CA LEU A 73 7.29 5.45 -9.18
C LEU A 73 7.42 4.40 -10.29
N ALA A 74 8.02 3.25 -9.99
CA ALA A 74 8.16 2.16 -10.95
C ALA A 74 6.78 1.61 -11.37
N SER A 75 5.88 1.35 -10.41
CA SER A 75 4.52 0.92 -10.68
C SER A 75 3.72 1.95 -11.48
N LEU A 76 3.86 3.25 -11.16
CA LEU A 76 3.23 4.33 -11.91
C LEU A 76 3.74 4.38 -13.35
N GLY A 77 5.06 4.29 -13.54
CA GLY A 77 5.67 4.23 -14.86
C GLY A 77 5.14 3.06 -15.67
N LEU A 78 4.98 1.88 -15.05
CA LEU A 78 4.40 0.71 -15.69
C LEU A 78 2.92 0.92 -16.05
N TRP A 79 2.11 1.51 -15.16
CA TRP A 79 0.72 1.82 -15.49
C TRP A 79 0.59 2.80 -16.65
N LEU A 80 1.50 3.77 -16.78
CA LEU A 80 1.44 4.80 -17.81
C LEU A 80 2.07 4.36 -19.15
N LEU A 81 3.14 3.58 -19.11
CA LEU A 81 4.00 3.32 -20.27
C LEU A 81 3.98 1.86 -20.74
N ALA A 82 3.56 0.90 -19.90
CA ALA A 82 3.61 -0.51 -20.30
C ALA A 82 2.51 -0.87 -21.33
N PRO A 83 2.78 -1.82 -22.24
CA PRO A 83 1.77 -2.37 -23.14
C PRO A 83 0.57 -2.95 -22.38
N GLN A 84 -0.64 -2.77 -22.90
CA GLN A 84 -1.88 -3.13 -22.19
C GLN A 84 -1.91 -4.59 -21.72
N GLU A 85 -1.37 -5.52 -22.52
CA GLU A 85 -1.39 -6.96 -22.24
C GLU A 85 -0.64 -7.34 -20.96
N ILE A 86 0.48 -6.70 -20.67
CA ILE A 86 1.35 -7.03 -19.52
C ILE A 86 1.24 -6.00 -18.39
N ARG A 87 0.61 -4.85 -18.65
CA ARG A 87 0.56 -3.71 -17.74
C ARG A 87 0.05 -4.08 -16.36
N ILE A 88 -1.10 -4.76 -16.30
CA ILE A 88 -1.75 -5.10 -15.03
C ILE A 88 -0.86 -6.04 -14.22
N ALA A 89 -0.37 -7.11 -14.84
CA ALA A 89 0.47 -8.10 -14.15
C ALA A 89 1.78 -7.46 -13.66
N LEU A 90 2.46 -6.71 -14.52
CA LEU A 90 3.78 -6.15 -14.23
C LEU A 90 3.70 -5.01 -13.20
N ALA A 91 2.80 -4.04 -13.40
CA ALA A 91 2.64 -2.91 -12.48
C ALA A 91 2.19 -3.36 -11.09
N SER A 92 1.37 -4.42 -11.03
CA SER A 92 0.86 -4.95 -9.78
C SER A 92 1.88 -5.82 -9.05
N ALA A 93 2.65 -6.65 -9.77
CA ALA A 93 3.77 -7.37 -9.20
C ALA A 93 4.82 -6.41 -8.62
N THR A 94 5.12 -5.31 -9.32
CA THR A 94 6.03 -4.26 -8.83
C THR A 94 5.50 -3.57 -7.57
N ALA A 95 4.23 -3.20 -7.53
CA ALA A 95 3.65 -2.58 -6.34
C ALA A 95 3.63 -3.54 -5.14
N LEU A 96 3.16 -4.78 -5.34
CA LEU A 96 3.08 -5.78 -4.26
C LEU A 96 4.45 -6.17 -3.71
N SER A 97 5.44 -6.35 -4.59
CA SER A 97 6.81 -6.64 -4.16
C SER A 97 7.39 -5.48 -3.34
N ALA A 98 7.19 -4.24 -3.76
CA ALA A 98 7.64 -3.08 -2.99
C ALA A 98 6.96 -2.96 -1.62
N PHE A 99 5.65 -3.25 -1.52
CA PHE A 99 4.98 -3.34 -0.22
C PHE A 99 5.56 -4.46 0.66
N ALA A 100 5.77 -5.65 0.09
CA ALA A 100 6.33 -6.79 0.81
C ALA A 100 7.73 -6.48 1.36
N VAL A 101 8.62 -5.89 0.54
CA VAL A 101 9.97 -5.51 0.98
C VAL A 101 9.91 -4.39 2.03
N ALA A 102 9.01 -3.40 1.89
CA ALA A 102 8.85 -2.34 2.89
C ALA A 102 8.37 -2.88 4.24
N ILE A 103 7.41 -3.82 4.25
CA ILE A 103 6.92 -4.48 5.47
C ILE A 103 8.03 -5.34 6.09
N LEU A 104 8.75 -6.12 5.28
CA LEU A 104 9.86 -6.94 5.76
C LEU A 104 10.98 -6.09 6.38
N ALA A 105 11.37 -4.99 5.72
CA ALA A 105 12.36 -4.06 6.24
C ALA A 105 11.92 -3.45 7.58
N ALA A 106 10.65 -3.05 7.70
CA ALA A 106 10.10 -2.53 8.94
C ALA A 106 10.03 -3.60 10.05
N ALA A 107 9.66 -4.84 9.72
CA ALA A 107 9.57 -5.95 10.67
C ALA A 107 10.95 -6.40 11.20
N LEU A 108 11.96 -6.50 10.33
CA LEU A 108 13.32 -6.86 10.72
C LEU A 108 13.93 -5.83 11.69
N HIS A 109 13.59 -4.56 11.54
CA HIS A 109 14.07 -3.49 12.41
C HIS A 109 13.42 -3.48 13.79
N LEU A 110 12.17 -3.93 13.90
CA LEU A 110 11.54 -4.17 15.21
C LEU A 110 12.23 -5.29 15.98
N LYS A 111 12.68 -6.34 15.28
CA LYS A 111 13.40 -7.46 15.89
C LYS A 111 14.79 -7.07 16.41
N SER A 112 15.43 -6.05 15.83
CA SER A 112 16.76 -5.58 16.25
C SER A 112 16.76 -4.66 17.48
N GLY A 113 15.62 -4.45 18.15
CA GLY A 113 15.57 -3.85 19.49
C GLY A 113 15.69 -2.32 19.56
N SER A 114 15.27 -1.58 18.52
CA SER A 114 15.29 -0.11 18.55
C SER A 114 14.30 0.43 19.61
N PRO A 115 14.75 1.13 20.68
CA PRO A 115 13.89 1.48 21.82
C PRO A 115 12.98 2.70 21.59
N VAL A 116 13.08 3.36 20.44
CA VAL A 116 12.49 4.70 20.24
C VAL A 116 11.27 4.62 19.31
N GLY A 117 10.08 4.61 19.92
CA GLY A 117 8.80 4.87 19.25
C GLY A 117 8.00 3.63 18.85
N GLY A 118 7.75 2.71 19.79
CA GLY A 118 6.95 1.50 19.56
C GLY A 118 5.59 1.80 18.91
N ARG A 119 4.81 2.75 19.42
CA ARG A 119 3.49 3.12 18.87
C ARG A 119 3.54 3.67 17.44
N ALA A 120 4.58 4.47 17.11
CA ALA A 120 4.72 5.04 15.78
C ALA A 120 5.08 3.95 14.74
N HIS A 121 5.96 3.00 15.08
CA HIS A 121 6.28 1.87 14.21
C HIS A 121 5.10 0.90 14.05
N THR A 122 4.32 0.64 15.11
CA THR A 122 3.10 -0.16 15.04
C THR A 122 2.09 0.45 14.07
N ALA A 123 1.86 1.76 14.17
CA ALA A 123 0.95 2.48 13.27
C ALA A 123 1.43 2.46 11.82
N ILE A 124 2.74 2.60 11.59
CA ILE A 124 3.35 2.50 10.26
C ILE A 124 3.08 1.11 9.65
N LEU A 125 3.33 0.04 10.38
CA LEU A 125 3.09 -1.32 9.89
C LEU A 125 1.62 -1.58 9.57
N GLN A 126 0.71 -1.07 10.40
CA GLN A 126 -0.73 -1.16 10.15
C GLN A 126 -1.14 -0.40 8.88
N ILE A 127 -0.61 0.81 8.67
CA ILE A 127 -0.87 1.61 7.47
C ILE A 127 -0.33 0.91 6.22
N LEU A 128 0.89 0.37 6.27
CA LEU A 128 1.49 -0.35 5.14
C LEU A 128 0.75 -1.63 4.81
N ASN A 129 0.36 -2.41 5.84
CA ASN A 129 -0.43 -3.61 5.65
C ASN A 129 -1.81 -3.27 5.04
N GLY A 130 -2.48 -2.21 5.53
CA GLY A 130 -3.74 -1.74 4.96
C GLY A 130 -3.64 -1.30 3.51
N LEU A 131 -2.61 -0.52 3.15
CA LEU A 131 -2.36 -0.09 1.78
C LEU A 131 -2.08 -1.28 0.85
N MET A 132 -1.27 -2.25 1.30
CA MET A 132 -0.99 -3.47 0.55
C MET A 132 -2.29 -4.26 0.27
N TRP A 133 -3.14 -4.44 1.28
CA TRP A 133 -4.40 -5.15 1.13
C TRP A 133 -5.41 -4.41 0.25
N ALA A 134 -5.51 -3.08 0.38
CA ALA A 134 -6.35 -2.26 -0.50
C ALA A 134 -5.92 -2.42 -1.96
N PHE A 135 -4.62 -2.44 -2.23
CA PHE A 135 -4.09 -2.68 -3.56
C PHE A 135 -4.35 -4.11 -4.06
N ALA A 136 -4.20 -5.12 -3.19
CA ALA A 136 -4.48 -6.52 -3.52
C ALA A 136 -5.96 -6.75 -3.86
N MET A 137 -6.88 -6.13 -3.12
CA MET A 137 -8.32 -6.17 -3.40
C MET A 137 -8.66 -5.50 -4.74
N PHE A 138 -8.05 -4.35 -5.01
CA PHE A 138 -8.18 -3.67 -6.30
C PHE A 138 -7.71 -4.57 -7.46
N LEU A 139 -6.54 -5.19 -7.31
CA LEU A 139 -6.00 -6.11 -8.31
C LEU A 139 -6.93 -7.30 -8.55
N ALA A 140 -7.47 -7.89 -7.49
CA ALA A 140 -8.33 -9.06 -7.61
C ALA A 140 -9.67 -8.74 -8.28
N ASP A 141 -10.24 -7.56 -8.02
CA ASP A 141 -11.42 -7.08 -8.75
C ASP A 141 -11.13 -6.96 -10.26
N VAL A 142 -9.95 -6.43 -10.60
CA VAL A 142 -9.53 -6.24 -12.00
C VAL A 142 -9.18 -7.57 -12.70
N ALA A 143 -8.51 -8.49 -12.01
CA ALA A 143 -7.95 -9.70 -12.63
C ALA A 143 -8.89 -10.91 -12.60
N ILE A 144 -9.71 -11.05 -11.54
CA ILE A 144 -10.51 -12.26 -11.27
C ILE A 144 -12.01 -11.93 -11.22
N GLY A 145 -12.37 -10.70 -10.84
CA GLY A 145 -13.76 -10.23 -10.73
C GLY A 145 -14.29 -10.21 -9.29
N GLY A 146 -15.44 -9.56 -9.10
CA GLY A 146 -15.88 -9.02 -7.81
C GLY A 146 -16.07 -10.00 -6.64
N GLN A 147 -16.27 -11.30 -6.87
CA GLN A 147 -16.37 -12.27 -5.75
C GLN A 147 -15.05 -12.48 -5.02
N SER A 148 -13.91 -12.27 -5.68
CA SER A 148 -12.58 -12.40 -5.06
C SER A 148 -12.32 -11.34 -3.97
N VAL A 149 -12.95 -10.17 -4.10
CA VAL A 149 -12.83 -9.05 -3.14
C VAL A 149 -13.42 -9.40 -1.77
N LEU A 150 -14.49 -10.20 -1.73
CA LEU A 150 -15.11 -10.66 -0.49
C LEU A 150 -14.18 -11.59 0.31
N TRP A 151 -13.47 -12.50 -0.37
CA TRP A 151 -12.51 -13.38 0.27
C TRP A 151 -11.26 -12.62 0.73
N LEU A 152 -10.84 -11.61 -0.02
CA LEU A 152 -9.71 -10.77 0.36
C LEU A 152 -10.02 -9.83 1.53
N THR A 153 -11.26 -9.35 1.67
CA THR A 153 -11.66 -8.57 2.85
C THR A 153 -11.64 -9.41 4.13
N ALA A 154 -12.04 -10.67 4.05
CA ALA A 154 -11.84 -11.62 5.15
C ALA A 154 -10.33 -11.81 5.46
N GLY A 155 -9.51 -11.99 4.42
CA GLY A 155 -8.05 -12.10 4.55
C GLY A 155 -7.39 -10.87 5.19
N PHE A 156 -7.82 -9.66 4.82
CA PHE A 156 -7.38 -8.41 5.43
C PHE A 156 -7.67 -8.37 6.93
N THR A 157 -8.88 -8.77 7.33
CA THR A 157 -9.30 -8.78 8.74
C THR A 157 -8.45 -9.75 9.57
N VAL A 158 -8.20 -10.94 9.03
CA VAL A 158 -7.31 -11.94 9.66
C VAL A 158 -5.87 -11.43 9.74
N SER A 159 -5.36 -10.85 8.65
CA SER A 159 -4.01 -10.29 8.58
C SER A 159 -3.81 -9.15 9.59
N MET A 160 -4.76 -8.23 9.71
CA MET A 160 -4.71 -7.13 10.69
C MET A 160 -4.75 -7.67 12.12
N SER A 161 -5.58 -8.68 12.39
CA SER A 161 -5.66 -9.34 13.70
C SER A 161 -4.34 -10.02 14.08
N LEU A 162 -3.73 -10.77 13.14
CA LEU A 162 -2.43 -11.42 13.34
C LEU A 162 -1.31 -10.39 13.55
N LEU A 163 -1.30 -9.31 12.76
CA LEU A 163 -0.34 -8.23 12.90
C LEU A 163 -0.45 -7.60 14.30
N GLU A 164 -1.66 -7.35 14.78
CA GLU A 164 -1.88 -6.80 16.12
C GLU A 164 -1.43 -7.76 17.23
N ILE A 165 -1.70 -9.07 17.11
CA ILE A 165 -1.22 -10.09 18.05
C ILE A 165 0.31 -10.11 18.10
N CYS A 166 0.97 -10.13 16.94
CA CYS A 166 2.43 -10.11 16.84
C CYS A 166 3.04 -8.86 17.48
N LEU A 167 2.42 -7.70 17.26
CA LEU A 167 2.90 -6.42 17.82
C LEU A 167 2.68 -6.33 19.33
N LYS A 168 1.54 -6.83 19.86
CA LYS A 168 1.29 -6.91 21.32
C LYS A 168 2.21 -7.93 22.01
N GLY A 169 2.50 -9.06 21.37
CA GLY A 169 3.41 -10.08 21.88
C GLY A 169 4.86 -9.60 21.98
N ALA A 170 5.32 -8.80 21.01
CA ALA A 170 6.65 -8.20 21.04
C ALA A 170 6.81 -7.18 22.18
N ALA A 171 5.79 -6.36 22.45
CA ALA A 171 5.81 -5.39 23.56
C ALA A 171 5.91 -6.05 24.95
N LYS A 172 5.22 -7.19 25.15
CA LYS A 172 5.23 -7.95 26.41
C LYS A 172 6.58 -8.60 26.75
N LYS A 173 7.44 -8.86 25.75
CA LYS A 173 8.78 -9.43 25.95
C LYS A 173 9.85 -8.40 26.31
N SER A 174 9.53 -7.11 26.20
CA SER A 174 10.46 -5.99 26.43
C SER A 174 10.24 -5.24 27.75
N ALA A 175 9.25 -5.66 28.53
CA ALA A 175 8.95 -5.20 29.88
C ALA A 175 9.35 -6.29 30.89
#